data_AF-A0A840PWB7-F1
#
_entry.id   AF-A0A840PWB7-F1
#
_cell.length_a   1.000
_cell.length_b   1.000
_cell.length_c   1.000
_cell.angle_alpha   90.00
_cell.angle_beta   90.00
_cell.angle_gamma   90.00
#
_symmetry.space_group_name_H-M   'P 1'
#
loop_
_entity.id
_entity.type
_entity.pdbx_description
1 polymer ?
#
loop_
_entity_poly.entity_id
_entity_poly.type
_entity_poly.pdbx_seq_one_letter_code
_entity_poly.pdbx_strand_id
1 'polypeptide(L)'
;MQKFTVEVGRQHVITIIKEFTFFKSRYTIDSAGIEVRGNWWDMDFQVFQHGEKIGQVSKEWFSWGDSYKAQILKEEVETIIIALVIAIDCVKEDQRIASATSSV
;
A
#
# COMPACT_ATOMS: atom_id res chain seq x y z
N MET A 1 -11.68 -12.53 0.02
CA MET A 1 -10.50 -12.10 -0.77
C MET A 1 -10.80 -10.72 -1.31
N GLN A 2 -10.20 -9.65 -0.77
CA GLN A 2 -10.40 -8.30 -1.29
C GLN A 2 -9.31 -8.04 -2.35
N LYS A 3 -9.74 -7.62 -3.53
CA LYS A 3 -8.89 -7.29 -4.67
C LYS A 3 -9.15 -5.83 -5.04
N PHE A 4 -8.10 -5.04 -5.09
CA PHE A 4 -8.17 -3.64 -5.53
C PHE A 4 -7.39 -3.50 -6.83
N THR A 5 -7.91 -2.73 -7.76
CA THR A 5 -7.25 -2.48 -9.04
C THR A 5 -6.99 -0.99 -9.14
N VAL A 6 -5.72 -0.63 -9.36
CA VAL A 6 -5.29 0.75 -9.54
C VAL A 6 -4.79 0.89 -10.96
N GLU A 7 -5.41 1.78 -11.73
CA GLU A 7 -4.98 2.10 -13.09
C GLU A 7 -4.14 3.38 -13.08
N VAL A 8 -2.90 3.26 -13.55
CA VAL A 8 -1.97 4.38 -13.72
C VAL A 8 -1.77 4.60 -15.21
N GLY A 9 -2.43 5.62 -15.76
CA GLY A 9 -2.44 5.91 -17.20
C GLY A 9 -3.17 4.83 -18.01
N ARG A 10 -2.67 4.53 -19.22
CA ARG A 10 -3.29 3.53 -20.14
C ARG A 10 -2.66 2.13 -20.08
N GLN A 11 -1.58 1.92 -19.32
CA GLN A 11 -0.75 0.72 -19.44
C GLN A 11 -0.40 0.03 -18.11
N HIS A 12 -0.59 0.67 -16.96
CA HIS A 12 -0.16 0.10 -15.68
C HIS A 12 -1.38 -0.21 -14.83
N VAL A 13 -1.75 -1.48 -14.78
CA VAL A 13 -2.83 -1.99 -13.93
C VAL A 13 -2.18 -2.70 -12.74
N ILE A 14 -2.21 -2.08 -11.57
CA ILE A 14 -1.70 -2.62 -10.32
C ILE A 14 -2.86 -3.31 -9.62
N THR A 15 -2.80 -4.63 -9.49
CA THR A 15 -3.77 -5.36 -8.68
C THR A 15 -3.21 -5.61 -7.30
N ILE A 16 -3.81 -5.04 -6.26
CA ILE A 16 -3.44 -5.27 -4.87
C ILE A 16 -4.31 -6.40 -4.32
N ILE A 17 -3.69 -7.52 -3.96
CA ILE A 17 -4.38 -8.69 -3.39
C ILE A 17 -4.06 -8.78 -1.90
N LYS A 18 -5.08 -8.77 -1.04
CA LYS A 18 -4.92 -9.04 0.40
C LYS A 18 -4.73 -10.53 0.66
N GLU A 19 -3.52 -10.96 1.01
CA GLU A 19 -3.27 -12.32 1.48
C GLU A 19 -3.51 -12.42 2.99
N PHE A 20 -4.38 -13.35 3.39
CA PHE A 20 -4.58 -13.70 4.79
C PHE A 20 -3.39 -14.53 5.28
N THR A 21 -2.41 -13.87 5.87
CA THR A 21 -1.33 -14.53 6.60
C THR A 21 -1.57 -14.37 8.11
N PHE A 22 -1.34 -15.43 8.90
CA PHE A 22 -1.64 -15.47 10.33
C PHE A 22 -0.92 -14.43 11.22
N PHE A 23 0.12 -13.73 10.72
CA PHE A 23 0.89 -12.79 11.55
C PHE A 23 1.32 -11.48 10.87
N LYS A 24 1.29 -11.36 9.53
CA LYS A 24 1.75 -10.14 8.83
C LYS A 24 1.11 -9.97 7.45
N SER A 25 0.03 -9.19 7.35
CA SER A 25 -0.67 -8.88 6.10
C SER A 25 0.29 -8.71 4.94
N ARG A 26 0.33 -9.70 4.04
CA ARG A 26 1.10 -9.64 2.80
C ARG A 26 0.14 -9.21 1.71
N TYR A 27 0.59 -8.27 0.88
CA TYR A 27 -0.13 -7.98 -0.34
C TYR A 27 0.83 -8.11 -1.50
N THR A 28 0.33 -8.76 -2.53
CA THR A 28 1.05 -9.00 -3.77
C THR A 28 0.45 -8.10 -4.82
N ILE A 29 1.31 -7.41 -5.57
CA ILE A 29 0.90 -6.63 -6.72
C ILE A 29 1.03 -7.52 -7.96
N ASP A 30 -0.10 -7.89 -8.56
CA ASP A 30 -0.16 -8.79 -9.73
C ASP A 30 0.15 -8.05 -11.04
N SER A 31 1.23 -7.26 -11.00
CA SER A 31 1.80 -6.55 -12.14
C SER A 31 3.25 -6.15 -11.79
N ALA A 32 4.22 -6.65 -12.56
CA ALA A 32 5.64 -6.27 -12.48
C ALA A 32 6.46 -6.80 -11.28
N GLY A 33 6.05 -7.90 -10.62
CA GLY A 33 6.89 -8.58 -9.62
C GLY A 33 7.13 -7.76 -8.36
N ILE A 34 6.13 -6.95 -7.97
CA ILE A 34 6.22 -6.06 -6.83
C ILE A 34 5.65 -6.74 -5.58
N GLU A 35 6.47 -6.75 -4.54
CA GLU A 35 6.14 -7.26 -3.22
C GLU A 35 6.19 -6.13 -2.20
N VAL A 36 5.29 -6.16 -1.23
CA VAL A 36 5.35 -5.22 -0.12
C VAL A 36 5.46 -5.98 1.19
N ARG A 37 6.41 -5.54 2.03
CA ARG A 37 6.76 -6.19 3.27
C ARG A 37 6.73 -5.19 4.41
N GLY A 38 5.98 -5.47 5.47
CA GLY A 38 5.89 -4.59 6.65
C GLY A 38 4.49 -4.53 7.24
N ASN A 39 4.23 -3.52 8.06
CA ASN A 39 2.93 -3.24 8.63
C ASN A 39 2.23 -2.12 7.86
N TRP A 40 1.36 -2.53 6.94
CA TRP A 40 0.55 -1.63 6.12
C TRP A 40 -0.44 -0.81 6.96
N TRP A 41 -0.96 -1.38 8.05
CA TRP A 41 -1.94 -0.68 8.88
C TRP A 41 -1.32 0.54 9.57
N ASP A 42 -0.07 0.41 10.02
CA ASP A 42 0.68 1.50 10.62
C ASP A 42 1.38 2.40 9.59
N MET A 43 1.17 2.13 8.28
CA MET A 43 1.84 2.82 7.17
C MET A 43 3.37 2.78 7.29
N ASP A 44 3.87 1.61 7.70
CA ASP A 44 5.28 1.28 7.86
C ASP A 44 5.62 0.02 7.04
N PHE A 45 6.00 0.22 5.78
CA PHE A 45 6.26 -0.87 4.86
C PHE A 45 7.35 -0.55 3.82
N GLN A 46 7.96 -1.60 3.30
CA GLN A 46 8.96 -1.53 2.25
C GLN A 46 8.42 -2.18 0.98
N VAL A 47 8.72 -1.56 -0.16
CA VAL A 47 8.32 -2.03 -1.48
C VAL A 47 9.54 -2.62 -2.18
N PHE A 48 9.38 -3.84 -2.68
CA PHE A 48 10.39 -4.59 -3.40
C PHE A 48 9.90 -4.89 -4.81
N GLN A 49 10.79 -4.89 -5.79
CA GLN A 49 10.54 -5.35 -7.15
C GLN A 49 11.59 -6.40 -7.50
N HIS A 50 11.16 -7.62 -7.85
CA HIS A 50 12.08 -8.74 -8.12
C HIS A 50 13.11 -8.97 -6.99
N GLY A 51 12.72 -8.71 -5.73
CA GLY A 51 13.60 -8.83 -4.55
C GLY A 51 14.50 -7.62 -4.27
N GLU A 52 14.56 -6.61 -5.14
CA GLU A 52 15.28 -5.37 -4.91
C GLU A 52 14.38 -4.34 -4.22
N LYS A 53 14.87 -3.67 -3.17
CA LYS A 53 14.10 -2.60 -2.51
C LYS A 53 14.00 -1.40 -3.44
N ILE A 54 12.78 -0.99 -3.77
CA ILE A 54 12.50 0.15 -4.65
C ILE A 54 11.87 1.34 -3.92
N GLY A 55 11.41 1.14 -2.70
CA GLY A 55 10.94 2.23 -1.85
C GLY A 55 10.58 1.80 -0.44
N GLN A 56 10.23 2.77 0.39
CA GLN A 56 9.66 2.55 1.71
C GLN A 56 8.66 3.64 2.06
N VAL A 57 7.67 3.31 2.86
CA VAL A 57 6.71 4.23 3.43
C VAL A 57 6.79 4.09 4.94
N SER A 58 6.88 5.21 5.63
CA SER A 58 6.94 5.26 7.10
C SER A 58 6.15 6.46 7.61
N LYS A 59 5.48 6.32 8.74
CA LYS A 59 4.83 7.43 9.44
C LYS A 59 5.87 8.39 10.04
N GLU A 60 5.78 9.69 9.77
CA GLU A 60 6.60 10.67 10.48
C GLU A 60 5.95 11.03 11.83
N TRP A 61 6.70 10.88 12.91
CA TRP A 61 6.21 11.01 14.28
C TRP A 61 6.07 12.45 14.80
N PHE A 62 5.95 13.46 13.92
CA PHE A 62 5.95 14.87 14.37
C PHE A 62 5.09 15.84 13.54
N SER A 63 3.98 15.37 12.97
CA SER A 63 2.99 16.24 12.35
C SER A 63 1.59 16.02 12.94
N TRP A 64 0.82 17.09 13.03
CA TRP A 64 -0.60 17.02 13.36
C TRP A 64 -1.36 16.34 12.20
N GLY A 65 -1.65 15.04 12.32
CA GLY A 65 -2.51 14.30 11.39
C GLY A 65 -1.93 12.99 10.83
N ASP A 66 -2.48 12.53 9.70
CA ASP A 66 -2.05 11.35 8.95
C ASP A 66 -0.99 11.74 7.89
N SER A 67 0.22 12.11 8.32
CA SER A 67 1.34 12.36 7.40
C SER A 67 2.23 11.14 7.24
N TYR A 68 2.56 10.83 5.99
CA TYR A 68 3.38 9.68 5.62
C TYR A 68 4.55 10.13 4.77
N LYS A 69 5.73 9.56 5.04
CA LYS A 69 6.92 9.74 4.20
C LYS A 69 7.06 8.56 3.28
N ALA A 70 6.96 8.80 1.98
CA ALA A 70 7.35 7.84 0.97
C ALA A 70 8.78 8.16 0.50
N GLN A 71 9.71 7.24 0.70
CA GLN A 71 11.02 7.28 0.08
C GLN A 71 11.00 6.40 -1.16
N ILE A 72 11.35 7.00 -2.29
CA ILE A 72 11.37 6.36 -3.60
C ILE A 72 12.84 6.25 -4.01
N LEU A 73 13.28 5.03 -4.35
CA LEU A 73 14.68 4.76 -4.71
C LEU A 73 14.93 4.85 -6.22
N LYS A 74 13.89 4.70 -7.04
CA LYS A 74 13.95 4.85 -8.50
C LYS A 74 12.77 5.69 -8.98
N GLU A 75 13.03 6.71 -9.78
CA GLU A 75 11.99 7.62 -10.30
C GLU A 75 10.92 6.87 -11.12
N GLU A 76 11.31 5.81 -11.83
CA GLU A 76 10.43 4.95 -12.62
C GLU A 76 9.32 4.28 -11.79
N VAL A 77 9.51 4.13 -10.48
CA VAL A 77 8.52 3.49 -9.59
C VAL A 77 7.76 4.49 -8.73
N GLU A 78 8.05 5.79 -8.86
CA GLU A 78 7.41 6.85 -8.08
C GLU A 78 5.89 6.77 -8.18
N THR A 79 5.37 6.72 -9.40
CA THR A 79 3.93 6.70 -9.63
C THR A 79 3.27 5.44 -9.04
N ILE A 80 3.97 4.31 -9.09
CA ILE A 80 3.50 3.04 -8.51
C ILE A 80 3.44 3.14 -6.98
N ILE A 81 4.47 3.71 -6.34
CA ILE A 81 4.52 3.87 -4.89
C ILE A 81 3.43 4.85 -4.42
N ILE A 82 3.24 5.97 -5.11
CA ILE A 82 2.17 6.94 -4.77
C ILE A 82 0.79 6.29 -4.94
N ALA A 83 0.55 5.62 -6.06
CA ALA A 83 -0.71 4.91 -6.32
C ALA A 83 -1.00 3.84 -5.26
N LEU A 84 0.02 3.12 -4.83
CA LEU A 84 -0.07 2.15 -3.74
C LEU A 84 -0.44 2.81 -2.41
N VAL A 85 0.21 3.91 -2.03
CA VAL A 85 -0.10 4.66 -0.80
C VAL A 85 -1.56 5.12 -0.81
N ILE A 86 -2.04 5.69 -1.92
CA ILE A 86 -3.42 6.14 -2.08
C ILE A 86 -4.39 4.96 -1.94
N ALA A 87 -4.11 3.84 -2.61
CA ALA A 87 -4.97 2.67 -2.53
C ALA A 87 -5.05 2.11 -1.10
N ILE A 88 -3.93 2.09 -0.36
CA ILE A 88 -3.91 1.66 1.04
C ILE A 88 -4.74 2.59 1.91
N ASP A 89 -4.61 3.90 1.71
CA ASP A 89 -5.37 4.90 2.45
C ASP A 89 -6.89 4.73 2.25
N CYS A 90 -7.35 4.57 1.00
CA CYS A 90 -8.75 4.26 0.70
C CYS A 90 -9.22 2.97 1.38
N VAL A 91 -8.42 1.91 1.36
CA VAL A 91 -8.76 0.63 2.01
C VAL A 91 -8.89 0.78 3.53
N LYS A 92 -8.03 1.60 4.14
CA LYS A 92 -8.09 1.88 5.59
C LYS A 92 -9.33 2.68 5.94
N GLU A 93 -9.69 3.67 5.13
CA GLU A 93 -10.89 4.48 5.36
C GLU A 93 -12.17 3.66 5.15
N ASP A 94 -12.24 2.84 4.10
CA ASP A 94 -13.36 1.91 3.90
C ASP A 94 -13.54 0.95 5.08
N GLN A 95 -12.44 0.44 5.65
CA GLN A 95 -12.49 -0.39 6.86
C GLN A 95 -12.94 0.40 8.09
N ARG A 96 -12.49 1.64 8.26
CA ARG A 96 -12.99 2.54 9.32
C ARG A 96 -14.50 2.73 9.21
N ILE A 97 -15.00 3.09 8.03
CA ILE A 97 -16.43 3.29 7.76
C ILE A 97 -17.23 2.01 8.04
N ALA A 98 -16.77 0.85 7.57
CA ALA A 98 -17.43 -0.43 7.82
C ALA A 98 -17.48 -0.78 9.31
N SER A 99 -16.39 -0.54 10.05
CA SER A 99 -16.35 -0.77 11.50
C SER A 99 -17.25 0.20 12.30
N ALA A 100 -17.39 1.46 11.84
CA ALA A 100 -18.28 2.44 12.44
C ALA A 100 -19.78 2.11 12.21
N THR A 101 -20.11 1.52 11.06
CA THR A 101 -21.49 1.16 10.68
C THR A 101 -21.97 -0.14 11.34
N SER A 102 -21.05 -0.97 11.83
CA SER A 102 -21.37 -2.21 12.56
C SER A 102 -21.76 -1.98 14.03
N SER A 103 -21.77 -0.72 14.48
CA SER A 103 -22.01 -0.31 15.88
C SER A 103 -23.41 0.28 16.12
N VAL A 104 -24.35 0.10 15.20
CA VAL A 104 -25.76 0.54 15.31
C VAL A 104 -26.72 -0.63 15.28
#